data_AF-A0AAD6TKK1-F1
#
_entry.id   AF-A0AAD6TKK1-F1
#
_cell.length_a   1.000
_cell.length_b   1.000
_cell.length_c   1.000
_cell.angle_alpha   90.00
_cell.angle_beta   90.00
_cell.angle_gamma   90.00
#
_symmetry.space_group_name_H-M   'P 1'
#
loop_
_entity.id
_entity.type
_entity.pdbx_description
1 polymer ?
#
loop_
_entity_poly.entity_id
_entity_poly.type
_entity_poly.pdbx_seq_one_letter_code
_entity_poly.pdbx_strand_id
1 'polypeptide(L)'
;MSIVGTYHVAAWAQLSSYESFLDVVSEWPPGPGAPLVPQQPDSELTAMMAEIDPARIKAIITKLVSFGTRNTMSTQADPLRGIGAARDWIASEMRTFAATSGGRMTVTVPGYLQEPSGNIIQPTVISNVVATLKGSTDLNRIYVVSGHYDSRVSNVTNFVDDAPGADDDASGVAVSMELARVMASHRPAATIMFVAVAGEEQGLFGSTFLAGTLAI
;
A
#
# COMPACT_ATOMS: atom_id res chain seq x y z
N MET A 1 -41.75 10.18 6.11
CA MET A 1 -41.25 10.48 7.47
C MET A 1 -39.75 10.61 7.33
N SER A 2 -39.27 11.85 7.35
CA SER A 2 -37.89 12.23 7.06
C SER A 2 -37.06 12.13 8.34
N ILE A 3 -35.86 11.55 8.26
CA ILE A 3 -34.81 11.78 9.25
C ILE A 3 -33.61 12.31 8.48
N VAL A 4 -33.48 13.64 8.51
CA VAL A 4 -32.29 14.37 8.12
C VAL A 4 -31.37 14.37 9.35
N GLY A 5 -30.22 13.71 9.26
CA GLY A 5 -29.17 13.76 10.27
C GLY A 5 -28.06 14.71 9.80
N THR A 6 -28.02 15.91 10.37
CA THR A 6 -26.98 16.91 10.17
C THR A 6 -25.70 16.48 10.90
N TYR A 7 -24.61 16.22 10.19
CA TYR A 7 -23.29 16.08 10.82
C TYR A 7 -22.62 17.45 10.86
N HIS A 8 -22.45 17.99 12.07
CA HIS A 8 -21.64 19.17 12.30
C HIS A 8 -20.15 18.80 12.25
N VAL A 9 -19.43 19.44 11.34
CA VAL A 9 -17.97 19.52 11.30
C VAL A 9 -17.53 20.50 12.39
N ALA A 10 -16.91 20.00 13.47
CA ALA A 10 -16.00 20.77 14.33
C ALA A 10 -15.30 19.85 15.34
N ALA A 11 -13.97 19.74 15.22
CA ALA A 11 -12.96 19.56 16.29
C ALA A 11 -11.78 18.67 15.84
N TRP A 12 -10.98 19.14 14.87
CA TRP A 12 -9.67 18.57 14.52
C TRP A 12 -8.52 19.40 15.10
N ALA A 13 -8.65 19.88 16.34
CA ALA A 13 -7.61 20.65 16.98
C ALA A 13 -7.65 20.47 18.50
N GLN A 14 -7.25 19.29 18.98
CA GLN A 14 -6.64 19.02 20.30
C GLN A 14 -6.74 17.52 20.63
N LEU A 15 -5.79 16.74 20.14
CA LEU A 15 -5.47 15.43 20.74
C LEU A 15 -3.96 15.41 20.96
N SER A 16 -3.53 16.09 22.02
CA SER A 16 -2.13 16.29 22.38
C SER A 16 -1.64 15.40 23.53
N SER A 17 -2.35 14.32 23.87
CA SER A 17 -1.82 13.33 24.80
C SER A 17 -2.51 11.98 24.66
N TYR A 18 -1.72 10.92 24.84
CA TYR A 18 -2.11 9.51 24.88
C TYR A 18 -3.15 9.19 25.97
N GLU A 19 -3.39 10.11 26.90
CA GLU A 19 -4.30 9.91 28.04
C GLU A 19 -5.78 9.93 27.65
N SER A 20 -6.18 10.67 26.61
CA SER A 20 -7.61 10.80 26.26
C SER A 20 -8.23 9.55 25.62
N PHE A 21 -7.40 8.59 25.22
CA PHE A 21 -7.88 7.33 24.63
C PHE A 21 -8.23 6.28 25.70
N LEU A 22 -7.63 6.39 26.90
CA LEU A 22 -7.85 5.42 27.98
C LEU A 22 -9.19 5.62 28.69
N ASP A 23 -9.72 6.85 28.73
CA ASP A 23 -11.02 7.15 29.35
C ASP A 23 -12.21 6.55 28.56
N VAL A 24 -12.03 6.25 27.27
CA VAL A 24 -13.09 5.64 26.45
C VAL A 24 -13.15 4.11 26.63
N VAL A 25 -12.09 3.48 27.14
CA VAL A 25 -12.00 2.02 27.30
C VAL A 25 -12.66 1.53 28.59
N SER A 26 -12.97 2.42 29.54
CA SER A 26 -13.55 2.04 30.84
C SER A 26 -15.02 1.59 30.80
N GLU A 27 -15.70 1.71 29.65
CA GLU A 27 -17.13 1.35 29.51
C GLU A 27 -17.39 0.04 28.74
N TRP A 28 -16.35 -0.68 28.30
CA TRP A 28 -16.53 -1.93 27.56
C TRP A 28 -16.84 -3.12 28.50
N PRO A 29 -17.85 -3.96 28.22
CA PRO A 29 -18.12 -5.14 29.05
C PRO A 29 -16.92 -6.09 29.06
N PRO A 30 -16.53 -6.66 30.22
CA PRO A 30 -15.37 -7.53 30.31
C PRO A 30 -15.56 -8.76 29.40
N GLY A 31 -14.79 -8.83 28.32
CA GLY A 31 -14.71 -10.00 27.45
C GLY A 31 -13.85 -11.11 28.08
N PRO A 32 -13.87 -12.33 27.54
CA PRO A 32 -13.08 -13.46 28.07
C PRO A 32 -11.56 -13.32 27.89
N GLY A 33 -11.10 -12.25 27.23
CA GLY A 33 -9.69 -11.98 26.97
C GLY A 33 -9.03 -11.22 28.11
N ALA A 34 -7.71 -11.38 28.23
CA ALA A 34 -6.91 -10.49 29.07
C ALA A 34 -6.86 -9.09 28.43
N PRO A 35 -6.91 -8.00 29.22
CA PRO A 35 -6.63 -6.66 28.72
C PRO A 35 -5.25 -6.63 28.04
N LEU A 36 -5.19 -6.08 26.83
CA LEU A 36 -3.92 -5.86 26.16
C LEU A 36 -3.11 -4.85 26.97
N VAL A 37 -1.89 -5.23 27.37
CA VAL A 37 -0.94 -4.30 27.98
C VAL A 37 -0.25 -3.57 26.83
N PRO A 38 -0.35 -2.22 26.75
CA PRO A 38 0.36 -1.47 25.72
C PRO A 38 1.86 -1.75 25.82
N GLN A 39 2.44 -2.31 24.75
CA GLN A 39 3.88 -2.50 24.66
C GLN A 39 4.52 -1.16 24.30
N GLN A 40 5.42 -0.67 25.16
CA GLN A 40 6.24 0.48 24.80
C GLN A 40 7.20 0.09 23.67
N PRO A 41 7.41 0.95 22.66
CA PRO A 41 8.43 0.72 21.65
C PRO A 41 9.79 0.52 22.31
N ASP A 42 10.51 -0.52 21.90
CA ASP A 42 11.90 -0.68 22.30
C ASP A 42 12.79 0.33 21.55
N SER A 43 14.09 0.33 21.88
CA SER A 43 15.05 1.24 21.26
C SER A 43 15.26 0.96 19.77
N GLU A 44 15.08 -0.29 19.34
CA GLU A 44 15.19 -0.66 17.92
C GLU A 44 14.02 -0.07 17.12
N LEU A 45 12.78 -0.29 17.57
CA LEU A 45 11.59 0.26 16.94
C LEU A 45 11.60 1.79 16.95
N THR A 46 12.03 2.41 18.05
CA THR A 46 12.15 3.87 18.13
C THR A 46 13.15 4.40 17.11
N ALA A 47 14.30 3.73 16.92
CA ALA A 47 15.28 4.11 15.92
C ALA A 47 14.74 3.95 14.49
N MET A 48 14.07 2.84 14.18
CA MET A 48 13.43 2.61 12.89
C MET A 48 12.35 3.67 12.58
N MET A 49 11.53 4.04 13.57
CA MET A 49 10.52 5.09 13.41
C MET A 49 11.15 6.45 13.08
N ALA A 50 12.34 6.75 13.61
CA ALA A 50 13.07 7.98 13.29
C ALA A 50 13.66 8.00 11.87
N GLU A 51 13.76 6.85 11.20
CA GLU A 51 14.19 6.78 9.80
C GLU A 51 13.06 7.10 8.81
N ILE A 52 11.79 7.09 9.24
CA ILE A 52 10.64 7.40 8.39
C ILE A 52 10.67 8.88 8.00
N ASP A 53 10.57 9.15 6.70
CA ASP A 53 10.64 10.51 6.17
C ASP A 53 9.30 10.93 5.52
N PRO A 54 8.51 11.81 6.18
CA PRO A 54 7.27 12.34 5.61
C PRO A 54 7.45 13.05 4.26
N ALA A 55 8.61 13.65 3.99
CA ALA A 55 8.89 14.30 2.72
C ALA A 55 9.01 13.27 1.59
N ARG A 56 9.59 12.09 1.86
CA ARG A 56 9.63 10.98 0.89
C ARG A 56 8.26 10.41 0.60
N ILE A 57 7.44 10.20 1.64
CA ILE A 57 6.05 9.75 1.48
C ILE A 57 5.29 10.71 0.56
N LYS A 58 5.36 12.02 0.84
CA LYS A 58 4.74 13.04 -0.01
C LYS A 58 5.29 13.05 -1.44
N ALA A 59 6.59 12.85 -1.62
CA ALA A 59 7.21 12.79 -2.94
C ALA A 59 6.71 11.59 -3.75
N ILE A 60 6.55 10.42 -3.12
CA ILE A 60 6.00 9.22 -3.76
C ILE A 60 4.55 9.47 -4.18
N ILE A 61 3.71 10.00 -3.30
CA ILE A 61 2.31 10.33 -3.62
C ILE A 61 2.25 11.29 -4.81
N THR A 62 3.01 12.39 -4.75
CA THR A 62 3.06 13.41 -5.80
C THR A 62 3.52 12.80 -7.13
N LYS A 63 4.50 11.89 -7.09
CA LYS A 63 4.99 11.23 -8.28
C LYS A 63 3.96 10.27 -8.87
N LEU A 64 3.24 9.51 -8.05
CA LEU A 64 2.16 8.64 -8.52
C LEU A 64 1.01 9.44 -9.15
N VAL A 65 0.63 10.57 -8.55
CA VAL A 65 -0.35 11.52 -9.11
C VAL A 65 0.09 12.04 -10.48
N SER A 66 1.40 12.26 -10.68
CA SER A 66 1.92 12.84 -11.92
C SER A 66 1.75 11.97 -13.17
N PHE A 67 1.44 10.67 -13.02
CA PHE A 67 1.15 9.78 -14.16
C PHE A 67 -0.22 10.06 -14.80
N GLY A 68 -0.98 11.02 -14.28
CA GLY A 68 -2.27 11.47 -14.79
C GLY A 68 -3.39 10.51 -14.39
N THR A 69 -3.42 9.34 -15.03
CA THR A 69 -4.30 8.23 -14.65
C THR A 69 -3.48 6.98 -14.44
N ARG A 70 -3.88 6.15 -13.50
CA ARG A 70 -3.32 4.81 -13.32
C ARG A 70 -4.40 3.76 -13.51
N ASN A 71 -5.38 4.01 -14.37
CA ASN A 71 -6.40 3.01 -14.68
C ASN A 71 -5.73 1.79 -15.32
N THR A 72 -6.12 0.59 -14.90
CA THR A 72 -5.56 -0.67 -15.42
C THR A 72 -5.60 -0.79 -16.97
N MET A 73 -6.63 -0.21 -17.61
CA MET A 73 -6.78 -0.19 -19.07
C MET A 73 -6.08 1.01 -19.76
N SER A 74 -5.40 1.88 -19.01
CA SER A 74 -4.58 2.94 -19.58
C SER A 74 -3.30 2.38 -20.23
N THR A 75 -2.53 3.24 -20.88
CA THR A 75 -1.32 2.85 -21.61
C THR A 75 -0.34 2.06 -20.74
N GLN A 76 0.17 0.97 -21.33
CA GLN A 76 1.15 0.06 -20.72
C GLN A 76 2.60 0.40 -21.12
N ALA A 77 2.78 1.20 -22.17
CA ALA A 77 4.06 1.41 -22.85
C ALA A 77 4.53 2.87 -22.86
N ASP A 78 3.65 3.83 -22.57
CA ASP A 78 4.06 5.23 -22.41
C ASP A 78 4.93 5.34 -21.14
N PRO A 79 6.14 5.94 -21.22
CA PRO A 79 7.03 6.04 -20.08
C PRO A 79 6.66 7.15 -19.08
N LEU A 80 5.73 8.05 -19.43
CA LEU A 80 5.39 9.24 -18.64
C LEU A 80 3.96 9.22 -18.11
N ARG A 81 3.06 8.46 -18.72
CA ARG A 81 1.63 8.41 -18.36
C ARG A 81 1.15 6.97 -18.20
N GLY A 82 0.14 6.77 -17.36
CA GLY A 82 -0.58 5.51 -17.30
C GLY A 82 -0.04 4.51 -16.28
N ILE A 83 -0.76 3.41 -16.18
CA ILE A 83 -0.47 2.28 -15.28
C ILE A 83 0.91 1.67 -15.57
N GLY A 84 1.35 1.62 -16.83
CA GLY A 84 2.66 1.09 -17.21
C GLY A 84 3.81 1.90 -16.64
N ALA A 85 3.78 3.22 -16.86
CA ALA A 85 4.76 4.16 -16.30
C ALA A 85 4.83 4.08 -14.76
N ALA A 86 3.67 4.01 -14.10
CA ALA A 86 3.59 3.88 -12.65
C ALA A 86 4.24 2.59 -12.15
N ARG A 87 3.88 1.43 -12.73
CA ARG A 87 4.46 0.11 -12.39
C ARG A 87 5.97 0.13 -12.51
N ASP A 88 6.48 0.61 -13.64
CA ASP A 88 7.91 0.56 -13.94
C ASP A 88 8.70 1.51 -13.01
N TRP A 89 8.13 2.67 -12.69
CA TRP A 89 8.70 3.60 -11.72
C TRP A 89 8.74 3.01 -10.30
N ILE A 90 7.63 2.44 -9.81
CA ILE A 90 7.58 1.79 -8.48
C ILE A 90 8.62 0.67 -8.40
N ALA A 91 8.68 -0.19 -9.42
CA ALA A 91 9.64 -1.28 -9.47
C ALA A 91 11.09 -0.79 -9.51
N SER A 92 11.36 0.30 -10.22
CA SER A 92 12.68 0.94 -10.23
C SER A 92 13.07 1.44 -8.83
N GLU A 93 12.21 2.22 -8.18
CA GLU A 93 12.47 2.74 -6.82
C GLU A 93 12.69 1.60 -5.83
N MET A 94 11.81 0.58 -5.81
CA MET A 94 11.98 -0.57 -4.91
C MET A 94 13.29 -1.33 -5.16
N ARG A 95 13.79 -1.39 -6.40
CA ARG A 95 15.11 -1.98 -6.68
C ARG A 95 16.25 -1.16 -6.10
N THR A 96 16.13 0.17 -6.07
CA THR A 96 17.12 1.03 -5.38
C THR A 96 17.16 0.75 -3.88
N PHE A 97 16.00 0.52 -3.26
CA PHE A 97 15.91 0.13 -1.86
C PHE A 97 16.51 -1.26 -1.64
N ALA A 98 16.16 -2.22 -2.49
CA ALA A 98 16.67 -3.58 -2.40
C ALA A 98 18.21 -3.65 -2.50
N ALA A 99 18.84 -2.75 -3.25
CA ALA A 99 20.29 -2.67 -3.36
C ALA A 99 21.00 -2.40 -2.03
N THR A 100 20.34 -1.75 -1.05
CA THR A 100 20.92 -1.50 0.29
C THR A 100 20.83 -2.71 1.21
N SER A 101 20.07 -3.76 0.82
CA SER A 101 19.80 -4.91 1.68
C SER A 101 20.93 -5.94 1.77
N GLY A 102 21.98 -5.81 0.95
CA GLY A 102 23.02 -6.84 0.80
C GLY A 102 22.48 -8.12 0.17
N GLY A 103 21.51 -8.01 -0.75
CA GLY A 103 20.92 -9.14 -1.49
C GLY A 103 19.80 -9.90 -0.77
N ARG A 104 19.32 -9.40 0.38
CA ARG A 104 18.22 -10.03 1.14
C ARG A 104 16.84 -9.65 0.62
N MET A 105 16.74 -8.52 -0.06
CA MET A 105 15.51 -8.06 -0.69
C MET A 105 15.58 -8.30 -2.20
N THR A 106 14.51 -8.85 -2.77
CA THR A 106 14.34 -9.06 -4.22
C THR A 106 13.08 -8.39 -4.71
N VAL A 107 13.10 -7.83 -5.92
CA VAL A 107 11.93 -7.17 -6.54
C VAL A 107 11.50 -7.91 -7.80
N THR A 108 10.24 -8.33 -7.86
CA THR A 108 9.61 -8.95 -9.02
C THR A 108 8.38 -8.16 -9.47
N VAL A 109 7.99 -8.39 -10.72
CA VAL A 109 6.78 -7.76 -11.30
C VAL A 109 5.91 -8.87 -11.91
N PRO A 110 5.32 -9.76 -11.09
CA PRO A 110 4.48 -10.82 -11.60
C PRO A 110 3.20 -10.23 -12.19
N GLY A 111 2.76 -10.79 -13.32
CA GLY A 111 1.56 -10.33 -14.00
C GLY A 111 0.95 -11.38 -14.90
N TYR A 112 -0.26 -11.11 -15.35
CA TYR A 112 -1.04 -11.97 -16.23
C TYR A 112 -1.94 -11.13 -17.13
N LEU A 113 -2.43 -11.74 -18.21
CA LEU A 113 -3.44 -11.12 -19.07
C LEU A 113 -4.83 -11.44 -18.50
N GLN A 114 -5.55 -10.43 -18.04
CA GLN A 114 -6.94 -10.54 -17.62
C GLN A 114 -7.84 -10.36 -18.84
N GLU A 115 -8.58 -11.40 -19.18
CA GLU A 115 -9.65 -11.34 -20.18
C GLU A 115 -10.82 -10.47 -19.65
N PRO A 116 -11.69 -9.94 -20.53
CA PRO A 116 -12.82 -9.12 -20.11
C PRO A 116 -13.64 -9.79 -19.00
N SER A 117 -13.78 -9.08 -17.88
CA SER A 117 -14.50 -9.53 -16.69
C SER A 117 -14.87 -8.33 -15.82
N GLY A 118 -16.14 -8.25 -15.40
CA GLY A 118 -16.65 -7.13 -14.61
C GLY A 118 -16.40 -5.79 -15.31
N ASN A 119 -15.62 -4.91 -14.65
CA ASN A 119 -15.31 -3.57 -15.14
C ASN A 119 -14.08 -3.51 -16.08
N ILE A 120 -13.40 -4.63 -16.32
CA ILE A 120 -12.39 -4.75 -17.37
C ILE A 120 -13.08 -5.21 -18.65
N ILE A 121 -13.14 -4.33 -19.66
CA ILE A 121 -13.92 -4.54 -20.89
C ILE A 121 -13.09 -5.01 -22.09
N GLN A 122 -11.77 -5.07 -21.94
CA GLN A 122 -10.83 -5.54 -22.96
C GLN A 122 -9.68 -6.33 -22.31
N PRO A 123 -8.98 -7.20 -23.06
CA PRO A 123 -7.79 -7.88 -22.55
C PRO A 123 -6.80 -6.88 -21.96
N THR A 124 -6.46 -7.05 -20.69
CA THR A 124 -5.70 -6.06 -19.92
C THR A 124 -4.63 -6.75 -19.11
N VAL A 125 -3.39 -6.26 -19.19
CA VAL A 125 -2.29 -6.79 -18.38
C VAL A 125 -2.42 -6.26 -16.95
N ILE A 126 -2.57 -7.19 -16.00
CA ILE A 126 -2.50 -6.91 -14.56
C ILE A 126 -1.08 -7.26 -14.12
N SER A 127 -0.43 -6.36 -13.38
CA SER A 127 0.91 -6.62 -12.86
C SER A 127 1.03 -6.04 -11.47
N ASN A 128 1.54 -6.81 -10.53
CA ASN A 128 1.89 -6.32 -9.20
C ASN A 128 3.37 -6.00 -9.16
N VAL A 129 3.79 -5.06 -8.32
CA VAL A 129 5.19 -4.90 -7.93
C VAL A 129 5.38 -5.48 -6.54
N VAL A 130 6.31 -6.41 -6.39
CA VAL A 130 6.51 -7.16 -5.14
C VAL A 130 7.98 -7.08 -4.74
N ALA A 131 8.27 -6.43 -3.62
CA ALA A 131 9.58 -6.44 -2.97
C ALA A 131 9.55 -7.37 -1.74
N THR A 132 10.30 -8.47 -1.80
CA THR A 132 10.35 -9.47 -0.73
C THR A 132 11.67 -9.37 0.01
N LEU A 133 11.64 -8.95 1.28
CA LEU A 133 12.76 -8.99 2.21
C LEU A 133 12.75 -10.31 2.98
N LYS A 134 13.75 -11.17 2.74
CA LYS A 134 13.86 -12.45 3.44
C LYS A 134 14.14 -12.24 4.94
N GLY A 135 13.38 -12.95 5.77
CA GLY A 135 13.62 -13.00 7.21
C GLY A 135 14.95 -13.65 7.58
N SER A 136 15.39 -13.52 8.83
CA SER A 136 16.62 -14.13 9.32
C SER A 136 16.43 -15.53 9.88
N THR A 137 15.26 -15.83 10.46
CA THR A 137 15.05 -17.04 11.28
C THR A 137 13.69 -17.70 11.09
N ASP A 138 12.65 -16.96 10.68
CA ASP A 138 11.31 -17.49 10.41
C ASP A 138 10.88 -17.15 8.98
N LEU A 139 11.53 -17.81 8.01
CA LEU A 139 11.37 -17.52 6.58
C LEU A 139 9.95 -17.78 6.06
N ASN A 140 9.22 -18.71 6.69
CA ASN A 140 7.89 -19.13 6.27
C ASN A 140 6.78 -18.24 6.85
N ARG A 141 7.07 -17.46 7.89
CA ARG A 141 6.17 -16.40 8.34
C ARG A 141 6.35 -15.19 7.44
N ILE A 142 5.28 -14.83 6.74
CA ILE A 142 5.26 -13.72 5.80
C ILE A 142 4.29 -12.66 6.31
N TYR A 143 4.80 -11.44 6.50
CA TYR A 143 3.97 -10.25 6.65
C TYR A 143 3.84 -9.55 5.30
N VAL A 144 2.62 -9.18 4.91
CA VAL A 144 2.37 -8.45 3.67
C VAL A 144 1.93 -7.04 4.01
N VAL A 145 2.59 -6.05 3.42
CA VAL A 145 2.24 -4.63 3.49
C VAL A 145 1.93 -4.15 2.08
N SER A 146 0.67 -3.83 1.81
CA SER A 146 0.21 -3.54 0.45
C SER A 146 -0.57 -2.23 0.35
N GLY A 147 -0.48 -1.59 -0.82
CA GLY A 147 -1.45 -0.62 -1.34
C GLY A 147 -1.74 -0.92 -2.82
N HIS A 148 -2.79 -0.34 -3.38
CA HIS A 148 -3.08 -0.47 -4.82
C HIS A 148 -2.62 0.77 -5.59
N TYR A 149 -1.90 0.55 -6.68
CA TYR A 149 -1.34 1.66 -7.45
C TYR A 149 -2.21 2.05 -8.64
N ASP A 150 -3.27 1.30 -8.95
CA ASP A 150 -4.26 1.74 -9.91
C ASP A 150 -5.14 2.86 -9.34
N SER A 151 -5.78 3.61 -10.24
CA SER A 151 -6.75 4.66 -9.90
C SER A 151 -7.67 4.85 -11.08
N ARG A 152 -8.88 5.36 -10.85
CA ARG A 152 -9.81 5.64 -11.93
C ARG A 152 -10.68 6.85 -11.63
N VAL A 153 -11.28 7.37 -12.69
CA VAL A 153 -12.45 8.24 -12.55
C VAL A 153 -13.70 7.39 -12.28
N SER A 154 -14.80 8.03 -11.87
CA SER A 154 -16.04 7.32 -11.53
C SER A 154 -16.59 6.49 -12.69
N ASN A 155 -16.43 6.95 -13.94
CA ASN A 155 -16.77 6.15 -15.13
C ASN A 155 -15.70 5.07 -15.36
N VAL A 156 -16.03 3.82 -15.04
CA VAL A 156 -15.14 2.65 -15.16
C VAL A 156 -14.61 2.38 -16.57
N THR A 157 -15.31 2.86 -17.61
CA THR A 157 -14.88 2.71 -19.00
C THR A 157 -14.00 3.87 -19.50
N ASN A 158 -13.78 4.89 -18.67
CA ASN A 158 -12.89 5.99 -18.98
C ASN A 158 -11.51 5.73 -18.35
N PHE A 159 -10.60 5.26 -19.21
CA PHE A 159 -9.21 4.97 -18.87
C PHE A 159 -8.23 6.02 -19.42
N VAL A 160 -8.74 7.20 -19.80
CA VAL A 160 -7.97 8.29 -20.42
C VAL A 160 -7.89 9.51 -19.51
N ASP A 161 -9.00 9.93 -18.90
CA ASP A 161 -9.03 11.15 -18.08
C ASP A 161 -8.17 11.02 -16.83
N ASP A 162 -7.67 12.17 -16.35
CA ASP A 162 -6.85 12.22 -15.15
C ASP A 162 -7.62 11.70 -13.92
N ALA A 163 -6.99 10.74 -13.25
CA ALA A 163 -7.43 10.13 -12.02
C ALA A 163 -6.24 10.20 -11.05
N PRO A 164 -6.07 11.32 -10.31
CA PRO A 164 -4.86 11.54 -9.54
C PRO A 164 -4.67 10.49 -8.43
N GLY A 165 -5.76 10.01 -7.81
CA GLY A 165 -5.74 8.92 -6.84
C GLY A 165 -4.68 9.11 -5.74
N ALA A 166 -4.60 10.32 -5.17
CA ALA A 166 -3.53 10.67 -4.23
C ALA A 166 -3.69 9.96 -2.88
N ASP A 167 -4.93 9.93 -2.39
CA ASP A 167 -5.29 9.21 -1.16
C ASP A 167 -5.78 7.79 -1.45
N ASP A 168 -6.32 7.58 -2.65
CA ASP A 168 -6.88 6.31 -3.12
C ASP A 168 -6.16 5.86 -4.41
N ASP A 169 -5.08 5.07 -4.32
CA ASP A 169 -4.34 4.68 -3.10
C ASP A 169 -2.83 4.92 -3.24
N ALA A 170 -2.47 6.07 -3.82
CA ALA A 170 -1.05 6.47 -3.84
C ALA A 170 -0.47 6.62 -2.42
N SER A 171 -1.29 6.94 -1.41
CA SER A 171 -0.86 7.06 -0.01
C SER A 171 -0.50 5.70 0.59
N GLY A 172 -1.31 4.64 0.39
CA GLY A 172 -0.99 3.28 0.83
C GLY A 172 0.22 2.69 0.11
N VAL A 173 0.35 2.93 -1.20
CA VAL A 173 1.56 2.56 -1.96
C VAL A 173 2.79 3.28 -1.40
N ALA A 174 2.68 4.56 -1.06
CA ALA A 174 3.78 5.32 -0.48
C ALA A 174 4.22 4.78 0.89
N VAL A 175 3.26 4.36 1.74
CA VAL A 175 3.57 3.68 3.01
C VAL A 175 4.32 2.38 2.76
N SER A 176 3.84 1.53 1.84
CA SER A 176 4.51 0.26 1.50
C SER A 176 5.94 0.48 0.99
N MET A 177 6.14 1.47 0.11
CA MET A 177 7.46 1.82 -0.43
C MET A 177 8.41 2.40 0.62
N GLU A 178 7.93 3.27 1.50
CA GLU A 178 8.78 3.87 2.54
C GLU A 178 9.20 2.83 3.59
N LEU A 179 8.31 1.91 3.95
CA LEU A 179 8.66 0.77 4.80
C LEU A 179 9.66 -0.15 4.11
N ALA A 180 9.53 -0.41 2.81
CA ALA A 180 10.53 -1.17 2.06
C ALA A 180 11.92 -0.51 2.13
N ARG A 181 11.99 0.82 2.00
CA ARG A 181 13.24 1.57 2.09
C ARG A 181 13.91 1.43 3.45
N VAL A 182 13.17 1.68 4.54
CA VAL A 182 13.70 1.59 5.90
C VAL A 182 14.11 0.15 6.20
N MET A 183 13.22 -0.82 5.93
CA MET A 183 13.44 -2.21 6.31
C MET A 183 14.56 -2.89 5.52
N ALA A 184 14.95 -2.37 4.35
CA ALA A 184 16.04 -2.94 3.56
C ALA A 184 17.36 -3.07 4.35
N SER A 185 17.70 -2.11 5.21
CA SER A 185 18.89 -2.16 6.08
C SER A 185 18.72 -3.01 7.34
N HIS A 186 17.49 -3.42 7.68
CA HIS A 186 17.16 -4.16 8.91
C HIS A 186 17.03 -5.66 8.66
N ARG A 187 17.12 -6.47 9.72
CA ARG A 187 17.10 -7.95 9.66
C ARG A 187 15.93 -8.54 10.47
N PRO A 188 14.69 -8.41 9.98
CA PRO A 188 13.53 -8.96 10.68
C PRO A 188 13.62 -10.49 10.76
N ALA A 189 13.06 -11.08 11.81
CA ALA A 189 12.99 -12.53 11.95
C ALA A 189 12.16 -13.17 10.83
N ALA A 190 11.01 -12.56 10.52
CA ALA A 190 10.06 -12.99 9.50
C ALA A 190 10.37 -12.38 8.14
N THR A 191 9.89 -13.03 7.07
CA THR A 191 9.88 -12.47 5.73
C THR A 191 8.83 -11.37 5.64
N ILE A 192 9.14 -10.28 4.93
CA ILE A 192 8.20 -9.18 4.69
C ILE A 192 8.08 -8.95 3.19
N MET A 193 6.85 -8.84 2.70
CA MET A 193 6.52 -8.48 1.32
C MET A 193 5.92 -7.08 1.30
N PHE A 194 6.57 -6.16 0.59
CA PHE A 194 6.07 -4.83 0.29
C PHE A 194 5.51 -4.84 -1.13
N VAL A 195 4.22 -4.54 -1.26
CA VAL A 195 3.46 -4.81 -2.48
C VAL A 195 2.71 -3.57 -2.96
N ALA A 196 2.81 -3.30 -4.26
CA ALA A 196 1.88 -2.44 -4.97
C ALA A 196 1.04 -3.31 -5.93
N VAL A 197 -0.25 -3.47 -5.65
CA VAL A 197 -1.15 -4.28 -6.50
C VAL A 197 -1.87 -3.43 -7.55
N ALA A 198 -2.23 -4.04 -8.67
CA ALA A 198 -3.05 -3.40 -9.71
C ALA A 198 -4.48 -3.94 -9.72
N GLY A 199 -5.41 -3.17 -10.30
CA GLY A 199 -6.77 -3.61 -10.59
C GLY A 199 -7.64 -3.82 -9.35
N GLU A 200 -7.36 -3.13 -8.25
CA GLU A 200 -8.26 -3.09 -7.08
C GLU A 200 -9.62 -2.55 -7.51
N GLU A 201 -9.61 -1.41 -8.19
CA GLU A 201 -10.76 -0.57 -8.51
C GLU A 201 -11.74 -1.23 -9.48
N GLN A 202 -11.31 -2.32 -10.11
CA GLN A 202 -12.08 -3.05 -11.12
C GLN A 202 -12.45 -4.47 -10.68
N GLY A 203 -12.04 -4.90 -9.49
CA GLY A 203 -12.43 -6.20 -8.92
C GLY A 203 -11.33 -6.96 -8.20
N LEU A 204 -10.39 -6.28 -7.53
CA LEU A 204 -9.34 -6.90 -6.72
C LEU A 204 -8.43 -7.87 -7.52
N PHE A 205 -8.19 -7.60 -8.80
CA PHE A 205 -7.52 -8.54 -9.71
C PHE A 205 -6.08 -8.84 -9.27
N GLY A 206 -5.29 -7.82 -8.96
CA GLY A 206 -3.90 -7.97 -8.56
C GLY A 206 -3.76 -8.63 -7.19
N SER A 207 -4.55 -8.24 -6.19
CA SER A 207 -4.50 -8.85 -4.86
C SER A 207 -5.01 -10.29 -4.86
N THR A 208 -6.06 -10.61 -5.62
CA THR A 208 -6.53 -11.98 -5.83
C THR A 208 -5.46 -12.85 -6.47
N PHE A 209 -4.81 -12.35 -7.52
CA PHE A 209 -3.69 -13.04 -8.17
C PHE A 209 -2.54 -13.28 -7.19
N LEU A 210 -2.13 -12.28 -6.41
CA LEU A 210 -1.08 -12.44 -5.41
C LEU A 210 -1.44 -13.49 -4.36
N ALA A 211 -2.64 -13.41 -3.79
CA ALA A 211 -3.11 -14.37 -2.79
C ALA A 211 -3.07 -15.80 -3.33
N GLY A 212 -3.50 -16.02 -4.58
CA GLY A 212 -3.42 -17.33 -5.24
C GLY A 212 -2.00 -17.85 -5.41
N THR A 213 -1.00 -16.98 -5.55
CA THR A 213 0.43 -17.40 -5.60
C THR A 213 1.04 -17.71 -4.24
N LEU A 214 0.43 -17.23 -3.15
CA LEU A 214 0.88 -17.46 -1.77
C LEU A 214 0.14 -18.61 -1.07
N ALA A 215 -1.02 -19.02 -1.59
CA ALA A 215 -1.74 -20.20 -1.14
C ALA A 215 -0.97 -21.47 -1.58
N ILE A 216 -0.11 -21.97 -0.69
CA ILE A 216 0.56 -23.28 -0.80
C ILE A 216 -0.16 -24.26 0.13
#